data_AF-A0A6M1Z7B1-F1
#
_entry.id   AF-A0A6M1Z7B1-F1
#
_cell.length_a   1.000
_cell.length_b   1.000
_cell.length_c   1.000
_cell.angle_alpha   90.00
_cell.angle_beta   90.00
_cell.angle_gamma   90.00
#
_symmetry.space_group_name_H-M   'P 1'
#
loop_
_entity.id
_entity.type
_entity.pdbx_description
1 polymer ?
#
loop_
_entity_poly.entity_id
_entity_poly.type
_entity_poly.pdbx_seq_one_letter_code
_entity_poly.pdbx_strand_id
1 'polypeptide(L)'
;MKYTVTIKNNLNRENYSFEDPNADLIIEGNLRYRSPLFISSDGITIAAKNVTINGEIDCTRIRIVAESILVNNTVHSDEAIELTSKGCLDLNAEITSRYSNISLKGKQIIFREDIHCNGYSYISADKMLLLGDIKSFPNIQFCPNNYIIKVGSLPIIGYGNSHYFPEKELTDIEKIKDALVDDFNIQEPELSEILDKCKS
;
A
#
# COMPACT_ATOMS: atom_id res chain seq x y z
N MET A 1 -18.93 3.07 20.03
CA MET A 1 -18.39 1.84 20.69
C MET A 1 -17.33 1.29 19.76
N LYS A 2 -16.10 1.03 20.24
CA LYS A 2 -15.06 0.41 19.41
C LYS A 2 -15.22 -1.11 19.50
N TYR A 3 -15.26 -1.79 18.36
CA TYR A 3 -15.37 -3.24 18.31
C TYR A 3 -14.62 -3.78 17.08
N THR A 4 -14.31 -5.07 17.11
CA THR A 4 -13.54 -5.73 16.06
C THR A 4 -14.44 -6.67 15.28
N VAL A 5 -14.31 -6.65 13.95
CA VAL A 5 -14.93 -7.61 13.05
C VAL A 5 -13.81 -8.44 12.45
N THR A 6 -13.92 -9.77 12.52
CA THR A 6 -12.91 -10.68 11.95
C THR A 6 -13.56 -11.59 10.90
N ILE A 7 -13.04 -11.54 9.67
CA ILE A 7 -13.39 -12.49 8.61
C ILE A 7 -12.35 -13.59 8.59
N LYS A 8 -12.70 -14.78 9.08
CA LYS A 8 -11.79 -15.94 9.08
C LYS A 8 -11.93 -16.84 7.86
N ASN A 9 -13.03 -16.73 7.14
CA ASN A 9 -13.34 -17.64 6.04
C ASN A 9 -12.80 -17.12 4.72
N ASN A 10 -12.43 -18.03 3.84
CA ASN A 10 -12.23 -17.70 2.43
C ASN A 10 -13.58 -17.32 1.81
N LEU A 11 -13.66 -16.14 1.22
CA LEU A 11 -14.86 -15.65 0.54
C LEU A 11 -14.60 -15.60 -0.96
N ASN A 12 -15.43 -16.32 -1.71
CA ASN A 12 -15.51 -16.23 -3.17
C ASN A 12 -16.93 -15.80 -3.54
N ARG A 13 -17.16 -14.48 -3.55
CA ARG A 13 -18.50 -13.89 -3.72
C ARG A 13 -18.46 -12.68 -4.63
N GLU A 14 -19.57 -12.44 -5.31
CA GLU A 14 -19.84 -11.23 -6.05
C GLU A 14 -19.96 -10.05 -5.08
N ASN A 15 -19.05 -9.06 -5.21
CA ASN A 15 -19.02 -7.80 -4.47
C ASN A 15 -18.97 -7.91 -2.93
N TYR A 16 -17.81 -7.61 -2.35
CA TYR A 16 -17.67 -7.47 -0.90
C TYR A 16 -17.77 -6.00 -0.51
N SER A 17 -18.76 -5.64 0.32
CA SER A 17 -18.83 -4.31 0.93
C SER A 17 -18.86 -4.40 2.45
N PHE A 18 -18.02 -3.60 3.11
CA PHE A 18 -18.05 -3.39 4.55
C PHE A 18 -17.98 -1.89 4.84
N GLU A 19 -18.99 -1.36 5.51
CA GLU A 19 -19.07 0.07 5.84
C GLU A 19 -19.43 0.25 7.32
N ASP A 20 -18.41 0.34 8.18
CA ASP A 20 -18.57 0.83 9.55
C ASP A 20 -17.29 1.57 10.00
N PRO A 21 -17.29 2.92 10.03
CA PRO A 21 -16.13 3.72 10.38
C PRO A 21 -15.72 3.62 11.86
N ASN A 22 -16.44 2.86 12.69
CA ASN A 22 -16.10 2.62 14.08
C ASN A 22 -15.49 1.24 14.33
N ALA A 23 -15.56 0.34 13.34
CA ALA A 23 -15.08 -1.03 13.46
C ALA A 23 -13.59 -1.14 13.10
N ASP A 24 -12.85 -1.94 13.86
CA ASP A 24 -11.55 -2.44 13.44
C ASP A 24 -11.78 -3.75 12.69
N LEU A 25 -11.51 -3.77 11.38
CA LEU A 25 -11.73 -4.92 10.50
C LEU A 25 -10.44 -5.73 10.32
N ILE A 26 -10.52 -7.04 10.57
CA ILE A 26 -9.42 -7.98 10.34
C ILE A 26 -9.89 -9.04 9.34
N ILE A 27 -9.15 -9.22 8.25
CA ILE A 27 -9.40 -10.21 7.19
C ILE A 27 -8.30 -11.26 7.26
N GLU A 28 -8.59 -12.41 7.85
CA GLU A 28 -7.67 -13.55 7.95
C GLU A 28 -7.80 -14.52 6.78
N GLY A 29 -9.01 -14.64 6.23
CA GLY A 29 -9.28 -15.49 5.07
C GLY A 29 -9.00 -14.79 3.73
N ASN A 30 -8.88 -15.58 2.67
CA ASN A 30 -8.67 -15.04 1.33
C ASN A 30 -9.96 -14.45 0.75
N LEU A 31 -9.88 -13.28 0.12
CA LEU A 31 -11.00 -12.65 -0.58
C LEU A 31 -10.76 -12.74 -2.08
N ARG A 32 -11.63 -13.48 -2.78
CA ARG A 32 -11.54 -13.66 -4.23
C ARG A 32 -12.81 -13.17 -4.91
N TYR A 33 -12.66 -12.31 -5.91
CA TYR A 33 -13.75 -11.87 -6.76
C TYR A 33 -13.27 -11.47 -8.15
N ARG A 34 -13.53 -12.32 -9.15
CA ARG A 34 -13.18 -12.04 -10.56
C ARG A 34 -14.46 -11.93 -11.37
N SER A 35 -14.84 -10.72 -11.73
CA SER A 35 -15.94 -10.53 -12.67
C SER A 35 -15.49 -10.91 -14.09
N PRO A 36 -16.22 -11.76 -14.82
CA PRO A 36 -15.92 -12.05 -16.22
C PRO A 36 -16.28 -10.87 -17.15
N LEU A 37 -17.09 -9.93 -16.64
CA LEU A 37 -17.44 -8.69 -17.32
C LEU A 37 -16.67 -7.57 -16.61
N PHE A 38 -15.81 -6.85 -17.32
CA PHE A 38 -15.07 -5.69 -16.79
C PHE A 38 -16.04 -4.53 -16.50
N ILE A 39 -16.81 -4.66 -15.42
CA ILE A 39 -17.79 -3.69 -14.95
C ILE A 39 -17.11 -2.88 -13.85
N SER A 40 -16.77 -1.64 -14.18
CA SER A 40 -15.95 -0.74 -13.35
C SER A 40 -16.43 -0.50 -11.90
N SER A 41 -17.66 -0.90 -11.54
CA SER A 41 -18.24 -0.73 -10.20
C SER A 41 -18.12 -1.96 -9.31
N ASP A 42 -17.77 -3.12 -9.85
CA ASP A 42 -17.74 -4.37 -9.09
C ASP A 42 -16.37 -4.60 -8.43
N GLY A 43 -16.37 -5.07 -7.18
CA GLY A 43 -15.14 -5.24 -6.42
C GLY A 43 -15.31 -5.37 -4.90
N ILE A 44 -14.20 -5.13 -4.20
CA ILE A 44 -14.12 -5.10 -2.74
C ILE A 44 -14.10 -3.64 -2.30
N THR A 45 -15.11 -3.20 -1.55
CA THR A 45 -15.17 -1.86 -0.95
C THR A 45 -15.18 -1.97 0.56
N ILE A 46 -14.22 -1.33 1.23
CA ILE A 46 -14.11 -1.35 2.69
C ILE A 46 -13.97 0.08 3.19
N ALA A 47 -14.88 0.49 4.07
CA ALA A 47 -14.79 1.69 4.87
C ALA A 47 -14.86 1.29 6.35
N ALA A 48 -13.72 1.35 7.04
CA ALA A 48 -13.62 0.94 8.43
C ALA A 48 -12.75 1.91 9.23
N LYS A 49 -12.70 1.77 10.55
CA LYS A 49 -11.77 2.57 11.36
C LYS A 49 -10.33 2.16 11.09
N ASN A 50 -10.03 0.88 11.27
CA ASN A 50 -8.74 0.28 10.92
C ASN A 50 -9.00 -0.98 10.09
N VAL A 51 -8.08 -1.28 9.17
CA VAL A 51 -8.15 -2.49 8.33
C VAL A 51 -6.83 -3.24 8.43
N THR A 52 -6.91 -4.53 8.76
CA THR A 52 -5.77 -5.46 8.68
C THR A 52 -6.13 -6.60 7.75
N ILE A 53 -5.30 -6.84 6.74
CA ILE A 53 -5.48 -7.91 5.75
C ILE A 53 -4.32 -8.88 5.90
N ASN A 54 -4.60 -10.08 6.38
CA ASN A 54 -3.65 -11.18 6.51
C ASN A 54 -3.86 -12.25 5.43
N GLY A 55 -5.08 -12.34 4.87
CA GLY A 55 -5.38 -13.20 3.73
C GLY A 55 -5.03 -12.57 2.38
N GLU A 56 -4.88 -13.40 1.35
CA GLU A 56 -4.70 -12.95 -0.04
C GLU A 56 -5.97 -12.26 -0.55
N ILE A 57 -5.81 -11.14 -1.26
CA ILE A 57 -6.89 -10.51 -2.01
C ILE A 57 -6.63 -10.66 -3.51
N ASP A 58 -7.56 -11.30 -4.21
CA ASP A 58 -7.50 -11.52 -5.65
C ASP A 58 -8.81 -11.05 -6.30
N CYS A 59 -8.83 -9.85 -6.87
CA CYS A 59 -10.09 -9.22 -7.27
C CYS A 59 -10.06 -8.46 -8.61
N THR A 60 -11.23 -8.09 -9.13
CA THR A 60 -11.32 -7.15 -10.26
C THR A 60 -10.92 -5.75 -9.82
N ARG A 61 -11.44 -5.26 -8.68
CA ARG A 61 -11.13 -3.95 -8.10
C ARG A 61 -11.17 -4.02 -6.58
N ILE A 62 -10.32 -3.23 -5.94
CA ILE A 62 -10.36 -3.00 -4.50
C ILE A 62 -10.31 -1.52 -4.16
N ARG A 63 -11.14 -1.11 -3.21
CA ARG A 63 -11.14 0.20 -2.60
C ARG A 63 -11.22 0.08 -1.09
N ILE A 64 -10.24 0.63 -0.38
CA ILE A 64 -10.21 0.66 1.08
C ILE A 64 -10.01 2.08 1.56
N VAL A 65 -10.85 2.52 2.49
CA VAL A 65 -10.74 3.80 3.19
C VAL A 65 -10.75 3.55 4.69
N ALA A 66 -9.68 3.93 5.39
CA ALA A 66 -9.58 3.75 6.84
C ALA A 66 -8.70 4.83 7.51
N GLU A 67 -8.69 4.87 8.84
CA GLU A 67 -7.68 5.64 9.60
C GLU A 67 -6.31 4.99 9.47
N SER A 68 -6.21 3.66 9.57
CA SER A 68 -4.99 2.91 9.27
C SER A 68 -5.28 1.63 8.49
N ILE A 69 -4.39 1.27 7.58
CA ILE A 69 -4.45 0.06 6.76
C ILE A 69 -3.13 -0.68 6.91
N LEU A 70 -3.18 -1.96 7.27
CA LEU A 70 -2.06 -2.89 7.25
C LEU A 70 -2.39 -4.05 6.31
N VAL A 71 -1.53 -4.30 5.33
CA VAL A 71 -1.66 -5.41 4.38
C VAL A 71 -0.44 -6.30 4.55
N ASN A 72 -0.63 -7.54 5.02
CA ASN A 72 0.42 -8.51 5.32
C ASN A 72 0.54 -9.63 4.28
N ASN A 73 -0.23 -9.54 3.19
CA ASN A 73 -0.29 -10.58 2.19
C ASN A 73 -0.69 -10.01 0.84
N THR A 74 -0.51 -10.77 -0.24
CA THR A 74 -0.62 -10.31 -1.61
C THR A 74 -1.98 -9.69 -1.92
N VAL A 75 -1.95 -8.54 -2.61
CA VAL A 75 -3.13 -7.92 -3.22
C VAL A 75 -2.93 -7.88 -4.72
N HIS A 76 -3.77 -8.62 -5.43
CA HIS A 76 -3.80 -8.66 -6.87
C HIS A 76 -5.14 -8.13 -7.40
N SER A 77 -5.08 -7.19 -8.33
CA SER A 77 -6.24 -6.61 -9.00
C SER A 77 -6.09 -6.69 -10.51
N ASP A 78 -7.17 -6.98 -11.24
CA ASP A 78 -7.18 -6.79 -12.70
C ASP A 78 -7.30 -5.31 -13.06
N GLU A 79 -8.21 -4.56 -12.42
CA GLU A 79 -8.49 -3.17 -12.77
C GLU A 79 -7.81 -2.17 -11.83
N ALA A 80 -8.26 -2.01 -10.59
CA ALA A 80 -7.79 -0.90 -9.77
C ALA A 80 -7.59 -1.26 -8.29
N ILE A 81 -6.52 -0.71 -7.72
CA ILE A 81 -6.23 -0.77 -6.29
C ILE A 81 -6.25 0.65 -5.74
N GLU A 82 -7.23 0.96 -4.90
CA GLU A 82 -7.37 2.27 -4.26
C GLU A 82 -7.31 2.13 -2.74
N LEU A 83 -6.17 2.42 -2.13
CA LEU A 83 -5.99 2.37 -0.68
C LEU A 83 -5.80 3.80 -0.16
N THR A 84 -6.72 4.23 0.71
CA THR A 84 -6.68 5.55 1.33
C THR A 84 -6.68 5.41 2.85
N SER A 85 -5.56 5.76 3.46
CA SER A 85 -5.37 5.88 4.89
C SER A 85 -5.29 7.35 5.31
N LYS A 86 -5.87 7.72 6.44
CA LYS A 86 -5.69 9.05 7.05
C LYS A 86 -4.47 9.11 7.97
N GLY A 87 -4.01 7.96 8.45
CA GLY A 87 -2.85 7.76 9.29
C GLY A 87 -1.80 6.98 8.52
N CYS A 88 -1.65 5.69 8.84
CA CYS A 88 -0.62 4.85 8.25
C CYS A 88 -1.20 3.87 7.21
N LEU A 89 -0.52 3.72 6.08
CA LEU A 89 -0.72 2.66 5.10
C LEU A 89 0.56 1.82 5.09
N ASP A 90 0.54 0.66 5.75
CA ASP A 90 1.67 -0.26 5.82
C ASP A 90 1.41 -1.44 4.87
N LEU A 91 2.23 -1.53 3.82
CA LEU A 91 2.15 -2.53 2.77
C LEU A 91 3.29 -3.53 2.95
N ASN A 92 3.04 -4.49 3.84
CA ASN A 92 3.82 -5.69 4.05
C ASN A 92 3.41 -6.81 3.08
N ALA A 93 3.31 -6.46 1.79
CA ALA A 93 2.68 -7.30 0.78
C ALA A 93 3.09 -6.93 -0.64
N GLU A 94 3.22 -7.93 -1.50
CA GLU A 94 3.28 -7.68 -2.94
C GLU A 94 1.93 -7.11 -3.42
N ILE A 95 1.98 -5.95 -4.10
CA ILE A 95 0.80 -5.29 -4.65
C ILE A 95 0.89 -5.27 -6.18
N THR A 96 -0.01 -6.00 -6.84
CA THR A 96 0.02 -6.16 -8.30
C THR A 96 -1.28 -5.75 -8.97
N SER A 97 -1.22 -4.85 -9.96
CA SER A 97 -2.36 -4.46 -10.80
C SER A 97 -2.08 -4.78 -12.28
N ARG A 98 -2.93 -5.61 -12.89
CA ARG A 98 -2.68 -6.19 -14.22
C ARG A 98 -3.06 -5.30 -15.40
N TYR A 99 -4.12 -4.50 -15.30
CA TYR A 99 -4.63 -3.72 -16.44
C TYR A 99 -4.84 -2.23 -16.14
N SER A 100 -4.90 -1.81 -14.88
CA SER A 100 -5.18 -0.41 -14.57
C SER A 100 -4.48 0.05 -13.27
N ASN A 101 -4.94 1.15 -12.70
CA ASN A 101 -4.16 2.03 -11.84
C ASN A 101 -4.04 1.54 -10.40
N ILE A 102 -2.91 1.91 -9.78
CA ILE A 102 -2.73 1.84 -8.33
C ILE A 102 -2.82 3.28 -7.79
N SER A 103 -3.72 3.54 -6.85
CA SER A 103 -3.82 4.82 -6.14
C SER A 103 -3.66 4.58 -4.64
N LEU A 104 -2.55 5.08 -4.10
CA LEU A 104 -2.20 4.93 -2.69
C LEU A 104 -2.11 6.31 -2.05
N LYS A 105 -2.90 6.52 -1.00
CA LYS A 105 -2.95 7.78 -0.25
C LYS A 105 -2.82 7.48 1.22
N GLY A 106 -1.94 8.18 1.90
CA GLY A 106 -1.68 8.01 3.33
C GLY A 106 -1.22 9.33 3.94
N LYS A 107 -1.22 9.46 5.26
CA LYS A 107 -0.33 10.45 5.90
C LYS A 107 1.09 9.89 5.89
N GLN A 108 1.23 8.62 6.23
CA GLN A 108 2.44 7.82 6.13
C GLN A 108 2.17 6.61 5.25
N ILE A 109 3.12 6.27 4.38
CA ILE A 109 3.08 5.02 3.62
C ILE A 109 4.41 4.28 3.79
N ILE A 110 4.34 2.99 4.12
CA ILE A 110 5.48 2.08 4.18
C ILE A 110 5.29 1.02 3.10
N PHE A 111 6.27 0.89 2.22
CA PHE A 111 6.33 -0.12 1.17
C PHE A 111 7.41 -1.12 1.56
N ARG A 112 7.02 -2.27 2.11
CA ARG A 112 7.98 -3.28 2.56
C ARG A 112 8.37 -4.25 1.46
N GLU A 113 7.44 -4.49 0.55
CA GLU A 113 7.53 -5.44 -0.55
C GLU A 113 7.28 -4.76 -1.90
N ASP A 114 7.45 -5.53 -2.98
CA ASP A 114 7.38 -5.03 -4.35
C ASP A 114 5.97 -4.58 -4.77
N ILE A 115 5.91 -3.52 -5.57
CA ILE A 115 4.70 -3.06 -6.25
C ILE A 115 4.88 -3.11 -7.76
N HIS A 116 3.97 -3.82 -8.42
CA HIS A 116 3.94 -3.99 -9.87
C HIS A 116 2.62 -3.50 -10.45
N CYS A 117 2.68 -2.55 -11.38
CA CYS A 117 1.51 -1.99 -12.02
C CYS A 117 1.71 -1.93 -13.53
N ASN A 118 0.79 -2.51 -14.29
CA ASN A 118 0.75 -2.35 -15.75
C ASN A 118 -0.08 -1.13 -16.20
N GLY A 119 -0.49 -0.30 -15.24
CA GLY A 119 -1.13 0.99 -15.47
C GLY A 119 -0.38 2.16 -14.82
N TYR A 120 -1.10 3.26 -14.60
CA TYR A 120 -0.57 4.42 -13.91
C TYR A 120 -0.61 4.25 -12.39
N SER A 121 0.49 4.56 -11.71
CA SER A 121 0.55 4.55 -10.24
C SER A 121 0.61 5.98 -9.69
N TYR A 122 -0.36 6.34 -8.85
CA TYR A 122 -0.38 7.58 -8.09
C TYR A 122 -0.20 7.31 -6.61
N ILE A 123 0.87 7.86 -6.02
CA ILE A 123 1.22 7.65 -4.62
C ILE A 123 1.39 9.02 -3.96
N SER A 124 0.57 9.32 -2.95
CA SER A 124 0.60 10.59 -2.23
C SER A 124 0.61 10.38 -0.71
N ALA A 125 1.56 11.03 -0.05
CA ALA A 125 1.68 10.97 1.40
C ALA A 125 2.46 12.15 1.96
N ASP A 126 2.41 12.37 3.26
CA ASP A 126 3.35 13.29 3.89
C ASP A 126 4.74 12.66 3.93
N LYS A 127 4.82 11.40 4.36
CA LYS A 127 6.08 10.66 4.58
C LYS A 127 5.99 9.29 3.92
N MET A 128 7.05 8.88 3.23
CA MET A 128 7.11 7.58 2.56
C MET A 128 8.40 6.83 2.91
N LEU A 129 8.28 5.54 3.19
CA LEU A 129 9.42 4.63 3.36
C LEU A 129 9.33 3.54 2.29
N LEU A 130 10.32 3.48 1.40
CA LEU A 130 10.41 2.50 0.32
C LEU A 130 11.52 1.49 0.64
N LEU A 131 11.13 0.23 0.87
CA LEU A 131 12.01 -0.92 1.08
C LEU A 131 11.95 -1.92 -0.08
N GLY A 132 10.83 -1.99 -0.81
CA GLY A 132 10.63 -2.85 -1.98
C GLY A 132 10.67 -2.10 -3.32
N ASP A 133 10.77 -2.85 -4.42
CA ASP A 133 10.84 -2.28 -5.77
C ASP A 133 9.49 -1.72 -6.20
N ILE A 134 9.50 -0.67 -7.05
CA ILE A 134 8.26 -0.15 -7.62
C ILE A 134 8.39 -0.04 -9.14
N LYS A 135 7.65 -0.90 -9.86
CA LYS A 135 7.64 -0.97 -11.31
C LYS A 135 6.24 -0.62 -11.82
N SER A 136 6.11 0.47 -12.59
CA SER A 136 4.82 0.92 -13.14
C SER A 136 4.92 1.23 -14.63
N PHE A 137 3.96 0.75 -15.42
CA PHE A 137 3.90 0.96 -16.86
C PHE A 137 2.56 1.63 -17.23
N PRO A 138 2.50 2.85 -17.80
CA PRO A 138 3.61 3.62 -18.34
C PRO A 138 4.24 4.60 -17.34
N ASN A 139 3.57 5.03 -16.26
CA ASN A 139 4.08 6.12 -15.42
C ASN A 139 3.86 5.85 -13.93
N ILE A 140 4.75 6.39 -13.11
CA ILE A 140 4.62 6.49 -11.66
C ILE A 140 4.74 7.95 -11.23
N GLN A 141 3.84 8.38 -10.34
CA GLN A 141 3.89 9.71 -9.73
C GLN A 141 3.90 9.59 -8.21
N PHE A 142 4.97 10.13 -7.61
CA PHE A 142 5.05 10.38 -6.18
C PHE A 142 4.70 11.83 -5.86
N CYS A 143 3.91 12.04 -4.82
CA CYS A 143 3.57 13.36 -4.27
C CYS A 143 3.84 13.38 -2.76
N PRO A 144 5.12 13.42 -2.33
CA PRO A 144 5.48 13.56 -0.93
C PRO A 144 5.33 15.02 -0.44
N ASN A 145 4.63 15.24 0.66
CA ASN A 145 4.55 16.59 1.27
C ASN A 145 5.79 16.91 2.10
N ASN A 146 6.39 15.95 2.80
CA ASN A 146 7.55 16.17 3.66
C ASN A 146 8.81 15.52 3.10
N TYR A 147 8.87 14.19 3.06
CA TYR A 147 10.07 13.48 2.58
C TYR A 147 9.77 12.04 2.19
N ILE A 148 10.72 11.44 1.48
CA ILE A 148 10.76 10.01 1.17
C ILE A 148 12.10 9.43 1.61
N ILE A 149 12.08 8.22 2.14
CA ILE A 149 13.27 7.42 2.40
C ILE A 149 13.24 6.26 1.42
N LYS A 150 14.32 6.11 0.65
CA LYS A 150 14.52 5.00 -0.26
C LYS A 150 15.72 4.19 0.24
N VAL A 151 15.52 2.88 0.41
CA VAL A 151 16.54 2.02 1.01
C VAL A 151 17.12 1.10 -0.07
N GLY A 152 18.43 1.18 -0.31
CA GLY A 152 19.11 0.38 -1.33
C GLY A 152 18.87 0.85 -2.77
N SER A 153 19.18 -0.02 -3.74
CA SER A 153 19.19 0.29 -5.17
C SER A 153 17.83 0.20 -5.87
N LEU A 154 16.72 0.42 -5.13
CA LEU A 154 15.35 0.15 -5.60
C LEU A 154 15.08 0.74 -6.98
N PRO A 155 14.93 -0.06 -8.05
CA PRO A 155 14.47 0.42 -9.33
C PRO A 155 13.07 1.04 -9.18
N ILE A 156 13.01 2.36 -9.38
CA ILE A 156 11.75 3.07 -9.61
C ILE A 156 11.68 3.29 -11.11
N ILE A 157 10.85 2.51 -11.79
CA ILE A 157 10.78 2.55 -13.25
C ILE A 157 9.38 2.95 -13.69
N GLY A 158 9.29 4.11 -14.36
CA GLY A 158 8.15 4.53 -15.17
C GLY A 158 8.53 4.54 -16.64
N TYR A 159 7.91 3.73 -17.49
CA TYR A 159 8.15 3.78 -18.93
C TYR A 159 7.29 4.87 -19.62
N GLY A 160 7.58 6.15 -19.36
CA GLY A 160 6.86 7.29 -19.93
C GLY A 160 7.40 8.69 -19.55
N ASN A 161 6.86 9.72 -20.21
CA ASN A 161 7.39 11.11 -20.29
C ASN A 161 7.30 11.96 -19.00
N SER A 162 7.04 11.38 -17.83
CA SER A 162 6.96 12.15 -16.59
C SER A 162 7.31 11.27 -15.39
N HIS A 163 8.60 11.27 -15.04
CA HIS A 163 9.04 10.81 -13.73
C HIS A 163 9.02 12.03 -12.81
N TYR A 164 8.15 12.04 -11.80
CA TYR A 164 8.32 13.01 -10.72
C TYR A 164 9.23 12.37 -9.69
N PHE A 165 10.53 12.61 -9.84
CA PHE A 165 11.50 12.23 -8.83
C PHE A 165 11.24 13.06 -7.57
N PRO A 166 11.28 12.44 -6.39
CA PRO A 166 11.01 13.14 -5.15
C PRO A 166 12.19 14.09 -4.85
N GLU A 167 12.01 15.38 -5.08
CA GLU A 167 12.94 16.45 -4.63
C GLU A 167 13.18 16.47 -3.10
N LYS A 168 12.49 15.59 -2.37
CA LYS A 168 12.45 15.48 -0.91
C LYS A 168 13.01 14.14 -0.42
N GLU A 169 13.88 13.50 -1.18
CA GLU A 169 14.55 12.28 -0.72
C GLU A 169 15.51 12.60 0.43
N LEU A 170 15.37 11.86 1.52
CA LEU A 170 16.21 11.97 2.71
C LEU A 170 17.39 11.00 2.58
N THR A 171 18.62 11.53 2.59
CA THR A 171 19.85 10.76 2.36
C THR A 171 20.83 10.77 3.54
N ASP A 172 20.60 11.64 4.53
CA ASP A 172 21.41 11.73 5.75
C ASP A 172 21.06 10.58 6.71
N ILE A 173 22.04 9.76 7.06
CA ILE A 173 21.82 8.51 7.81
C ILE A 173 21.27 8.73 9.22
N GLU A 174 21.67 9.78 9.92
CA GLU A 174 21.19 10.07 11.28
C GLU A 174 19.74 10.57 11.20
N LYS A 175 19.42 11.42 10.22
CA LYS A 175 18.03 11.84 10.00
C LYS A 175 17.14 10.69 9.54
N ILE A 176 17.66 9.76 8.74
CA ILE A 176 16.95 8.54 8.36
C ILE A 176 16.64 7.72 9.60
N LYS A 177 17.62 7.49 10.48
CA LYS A 177 17.42 6.75 11.73
C LYS A 177 16.33 7.39 12.61
N ASP A 178 16.41 8.70 12.83
CA ASP A 178 15.40 9.42 13.63
C ASP A 178 14.01 9.30 12.99
N ALA A 179 13.91 9.47 11.67
CA ALA A 179 12.65 9.32 10.94
C ALA A 179 12.09 7.89 11.01
N LEU A 180 12.94 6.86 10.93
CA LEU A 180 12.50 5.47 11.04
C LEU A 180 11.87 5.20 12.41
N VAL A 181 12.47 5.71 13.49
CA VAL A 181 11.97 5.50 14.86
C VAL A 181 10.74 6.37 15.15
N ASP A 182 10.85 7.68 14.92
CA ASP A 182 9.83 8.64 15.39
C ASP A 182 8.62 8.70 14.48
N ASP A 183 8.83 8.59 13.17
CA ASP A 183 7.76 8.76 12.19
C ASP A 183 7.18 7.44 11.72
N PHE A 184 8.02 6.43 11.45
CA PHE A 184 7.54 5.13 10.96
C PHE A 184 7.40 4.07 12.06
N ASN A 185 7.78 4.38 13.30
CA ASN A 185 7.76 3.44 14.44
C ASN A 185 8.51 2.13 14.16
N ILE A 186 9.57 2.17 13.35
CA ILE A 186 10.44 1.03 13.09
C ILE A 186 11.36 0.82 14.31
N GLN A 187 11.43 -0.42 14.79
CA GLN A 187 12.17 -0.80 15.99
C GLN A 187 13.17 -1.91 15.68
N GLU A 188 14.05 -2.22 16.63
CA GLU A 188 14.95 -3.37 16.51
C GLU A 188 14.18 -4.70 16.44
N PRO A 189 14.64 -5.69 15.64
CA PRO A 189 15.89 -5.70 14.87
C PRO A 189 15.80 -5.05 13.47
N GLU A 190 14.58 -4.73 13.02
CA GLU A 190 14.33 -4.22 11.66
C GLU A 190 15.07 -2.92 11.37
N LEU A 191 15.14 -2.03 12.37
CA LEU A 191 15.86 -0.76 12.26
C LEU A 191 17.31 -0.96 11.81
N SER A 192 18.03 -1.89 12.45
CA SER A 192 19.42 -2.19 12.11
C SER A 192 19.56 -2.72 10.68
N GLU A 193 18.68 -3.62 10.26
CA GLU A 193 18.69 -4.20 8.91
C GLU A 193 18.47 -3.14 7.82
N ILE A 194 17.55 -2.20 8.06
CA ILE A 194 17.30 -1.09 7.13
C ILE A 194 18.51 -0.15 7.06
N LEU A 195 19.07 0.24 8.21
CA LEU A 195 20.21 1.16 8.25
C LEU A 195 21.47 0.58 7.60
N ASP A 196 21.66 -0.74 7.66
CA ASP A 196 22.78 -1.39 6.98
C ASP A 196 22.62 -1.35 5.45
N LYS A 197 21.39 -1.51 4.93
CA LYS A 197 21.09 -1.34 3.50
C LYS A 197 21.22 0.11 3.02
N CYS A 198 21.10 1.10 3.91
CA CYS A 198 21.33 2.51 3.56
C CYS A 198 22.83 2.85 3.42
N LYS A 199 23.74 2.05 3.98
CA LYS A 199 25.19 2.29 3.94
C LYS A 199 25.89 1.61 2.76
N SER A 200 25.28 0.59 2.18
CA SER A 200 25.78 -0.20 1.04
C SER A 200 25.51 0.46 -0.30
#